data_AF-A0A662UXE7-F1
#
_entry.id   AF-A0A662UXE7-F1
#
_cell.length_a   1.000
_cell.length_b   1.000
_cell.length_c   1.000
_cell.angle_alpha   90.00
_cell.angle_beta   90.00
_cell.angle_gamma   90.00
#
_symmetry.space_group_name_H-M   'P 1'
#
loop_
_entity.id
_entity.type
_entity.pdbx_description
1 polymer ?
#
loop_
_entity_poly.entity_id
_entity_poly.type
_entity_poly.pdbx_seq_one_letter_code
_entity_poly.pdbx_strand_id
1 'polypeptide(L)'
;MPANLPAEARAKWIKVMEARTPEEKIKALEEFLSAVPKHKGTANLRLWATRRLAELREEIEIRRRKRAGRGPRFFIEKEGAAQVIVVGPPNTGKSSVVSILTGAKTKIADYPYSTIEPVPGMYKFKDVLFQLIDTPPLSPGSRSGLNSRVIGLIRNADAIMIILDVNGDPIDNFERIYDELNSHGILLHKPRGRVVIERQRSGKLGIRVTLMGRLLDCTPDDVRKLLESYRINNALVKIYGDVTLGDVEQAIFESRLYKPSIIVINKADLDLKKAITKGRLLKKMNPDIPVIVASAKWRKGFEKLGEILFNELELIRIYTKQPNGQISNKPLILKKGSTVLDVAKSIHKKFVESFLYAKIWGSSAKYPGERVGLDHVLHDGDIVEIHIRG
;
A
#
# COMPACT_ATOMS: atom_id res chain seq x y z
N MET A 1 6.53 5.52 29.18
CA MET A 1 7.70 4.63 28.93
C MET A 1 7.12 3.35 28.34
N PRO A 2 7.76 2.60 27.42
CA PRO A 2 7.58 1.16 27.48
C PRO A 2 8.11 0.78 28.85
N ALA A 3 7.20 0.61 29.81
CA ALA A 3 7.43 0.92 31.23
C ALA A 3 8.49 0.05 31.93
N ASN A 4 9.16 -0.84 31.19
CA ASN A 4 9.94 -1.95 31.73
C ASN A 4 11.28 -2.20 31.00
N LEU A 5 11.92 -1.19 30.39
CA LEU A 5 13.29 -1.36 29.88
C LEU A 5 14.34 -1.19 30.99
N PRO A 6 15.33 -2.10 31.11
CA PRO A 6 16.51 -1.92 31.96
C PRO A 6 17.32 -0.68 31.56
N ALA A 7 18.07 -0.09 32.49
CA ALA A 7 18.87 1.12 32.26
C ALA A 7 19.84 0.96 31.07
N GLU A 8 20.47 -0.21 30.94
CA GLU A 8 21.36 -0.52 29.83
C GLU A 8 20.63 -0.52 28.47
N ALA A 9 19.47 -1.17 28.40
CA ALA A 9 18.64 -1.20 27.19
C ALA A 9 18.15 0.20 26.81
N ARG A 10 17.86 1.06 27.80
CA ARG A 10 17.48 2.46 27.57
C ARG A 10 18.63 3.26 26.96
N ALA A 11 19.86 3.12 27.47
CA ALA A 11 21.02 3.80 26.92
C ALA A 11 21.27 3.40 25.45
N LYS A 12 21.15 2.10 25.15
CA LYS A 12 21.28 1.58 23.78
C LYS A 12 20.15 2.03 22.86
N TRP A 13 18.92 2.17 23.37
CA TRP A 13 17.80 2.73 22.63
C TRP A 13 18.02 4.19 22.20
N ILE A 14 18.63 4.99 23.07
CA ILE A 14 18.97 6.39 22.76
C ILE A 14 19.90 6.43 21.54
N LYS A 15 20.93 5.57 21.51
CA LYS A 15 21.83 5.45 20.33
C LYS A 15 21.07 5.10 19.05
N VAL A 16 20.05 4.22 19.12
CA VAL A 16 19.22 3.86 17.95
C VAL A 16 18.45 5.07 17.41
N MET A 17 17.96 5.93 18.30
CA MET A 17 17.19 7.12 17.95
C MET A 17 18.07 8.25 17.41
N GLU A 18 19.30 8.36 17.91
CA GLU A 18 20.28 9.37 17.49
C GLU A 18 21.04 9.00 16.20
N ALA A 19 21.15 7.71 15.89
CA ALA A 19 21.85 7.20 14.71
C ALA A 19 21.32 7.82 13.41
N ARG A 20 22.24 8.35 12.59
CA ARG A 20 21.91 9.15 11.40
C ARG A 20 22.08 8.36 10.11
N THR A 21 23.03 7.42 10.09
CA THR A 21 23.28 6.57 8.92
C THR A 21 22.65 5.19 9.10
N PRO A 22 22.28 4.50 8.01
CA PRO A 22 21.85 3.10 8.07
C PRO A 22 22.85 2.20 8.82
N GLU A 23 24.15 2.42 8.59
CA GLU A 23 25.27 1.69 9.19
C GLU A 23 25.32 1.87 10.73
N GLU A 24 25.28 3.12 11.20
CA GLU A 24 25.22 3.44 12.64
C GLU A 24 23.97 2.82 13.28
N LYS A 25 22.85 2.89 12.56
CA LYS A 25 21.55 2.45 13.06
C LYS A 25 21.48 0.93 13.19
N ILE A 26 22.10 0.19 12.28
CA ILE A 26 22.29 -1.27 12.38
C ILE A 26 23.07 -1.62 13.64
N LYS A 27 24.24 -1.00 13.84
CA LYS A 27 25.07 -1.27 15.03
C LYS A 27 24.32 -0.95 16.32
N ALA A 28 23.65 0.19 16.38
CA ALA A 28 22.87 0.58 17.55
C ALA A 28 21.70 -0.38 17.81
N LEU A 29 21.03 -0.87 16.76
CA LEU A 29 19.93 -1.84 16.89
C LEU A 29 20.42 -3.21 17.37
N GLU A 30 21.59 -3.67 16.93
CA GLU A 30 22.23 -4.90 17.43
C GLU A 30 22.58 -4.78 18.92
N GLU A 31 23.23 -3.67 19.29
CA GLU A 31 23.53 -3.38 20.69
C GLU A 31 22.24 -3.35 21.52
N PHE A 32 21.20 -2.69 21.05
CA PHE A 32 19.91 -2.62 21.72
C PHE A 32 19.25 -4.00 21.88
N LEU A 33 19.15 -4.79 20.82
CA LEU A 33 18.52 -6.13 20.85
C LEU A 33 19.21 -7.12 21.79
N SER A 34 20.52 -6.93 22.03
CA SER A 34 21.26 -7.73 23.00
C SER A 34 20.90 -7.39 24.45
N ALA A 35 20.51 -6.15 24.75
CA ALA A 35 20.17 -5.69 26.11
C ALA A 35 18.67 -5.75 26.45
N VAL A 36 17.79 -5.87 25.45
CA VAL A 36 16.33 -5.82 25.67
C VAL A 36 15.78 -7.14 26.22
N PRO A 37 15.07 -7.12 27.38
CA PRO A 37 14.44 -8.31 27.94
C PRO A 37 13.44 -8.97 26.98
N LYS A 38 13.26 -10.28 27.10
CA LYS A 38 12.32 -11.07 26.30
C LYS A 38 11.03 -11.34 27.09
N HIS A 39 10.18 -10.34 27.28
CA HIS A 39 8.90 -10.49 27.96
C HIS A 39 7.78 -9.70 27.26
N LYS A 40 6.51 -9.92 27.65
CA LYS A 40 5.32 -9.35 26.99
C LYS A 40 5.39 -7.82 26.81
N GLY A 41 5.92 -7.09 27.80
CA GLY A 41 6.04 -5.62 27.74
C GLY A 41 7.08 -5.04 26.77
N THR A 42 7.99 -5.85 26.21
CA THR A 42 9.01 -5.43 25.24
C THR A 42 8.87 -6.12 23.89
N ALA A 43 7.87 -7.00 23.74
CA ALA A 43 7.68 -7.83 22.57
C ALA A 43 7.57 -7.01 21.28
N ASN A 44 6.71 -5.98 21.28
CA ASN A 44 6.51 -5.10 20.12
C ASN A 44 7.78 -4.34 19.74
N LEU A 45 8.47 -3.78 20.73
CA LEU A 45 9.70 -3.01 20.54
C LEU A 45 10.85 -3.90 20.01
N ARG A 46 10.96 -5.12 20.53
CA ARG A 46 11.95 -6.10 20.09
C ARG A 46 11.65 -6.61 18.68
N LEU A 47 10.38 -6.86 18.36
CA LEU A 47 9.94 -7.27 17.03
C LEU A 47 10.28 -6.18 16.00
N TRP A 48 9.92 -4.93 16.31
CA TRP A 48 10.28 -3.77 15.51
C TRP A 48 11.79 -3.66 15.32
N ALA A 49 12.58 -3.72 16.40
CA ALA A 49 14.04 -3.56 16.31
C ALA A 49 14.70 -4.67 15.48
N THR A 50 14.25 -5.92 15.64
CA THR A 50 14.73 -7.06 14.85
C THR A 50 14.42 -6.89 13.37
N ARG A 51 13.20 -6.43 13.06
CA ARG A 51 12.75 -6.20 11.69
C ARG A 51 13.49 -5.04 11.04
N ARG A 52 13.59 -3.91 11.75
CA ARG A 52 14.28 -2.72 11.26
C ARG A 52 15.75 -2.99 10.97
N LEU A 53 16.39 -3.83 11.79
CA LEU A 53 17.76 -4.30 11.56
C LEU A 53 17.88 -5.09 10.24
N ALA A 54 16.94 -5.99 9.96
CA ALA A 54 16.93 -6.75 8.72
C ALA A 54 16.75 -5.86 7.48
N GLU A 55 15.79 -4.92 7.53
CA GLU A 55 15.53 -3.95 6.45
C GLU A 55 16.76 -3.09 6.12
N LEU A 56 17.42 -2.54 7.15
CA LEU A 56 18.59 -1.68 6.95
C LEU A 56 19.78 -2.47 6.37
N ARG A 57 19.98 -3.72 6.80
CA ARG A 57 21.03 -4.59 6.24
C ARG A 57 20.80 -4.85 4.75
N GLU A 58 19.56 -5.13 4.36
CA GLU A 58 19.20 -5.33 2.96
C GLU A 58 19.33 -4.04 2.14
N GLU A 59 18.92 -2.89 2.70
CA GLU A 59 19.09 -1.60 2.04
C GLU A 59 20.57 -1.31 1.71
N ILE A 60 21.48 -1.58 2.66
CA ILE A 60 22.93 -1.45 2.43
C ILE A 60 23.40 -2.41 1.35
N GLU A 61 22.92 -3.66 1.36
CA GLU A 61 23.28 -4.65 0.35
C GLU A 61 22.81 -4.22 -1.06
N ILE A 62 21.59 -3.69 -1.18
CA ILE A 62 21.07 -3.12 -2.42
C ILE A 62 21.90 -1.91 -2.87
N ARG A 63 22.27 -1.00 -1.94
CA ARG A 63 23.13 0.16 -2.25
C ARG A 63 24.51 -0.28 -2.73
N ARG A 64 25.11 -1.30 -2.13
CA ARG A 64 26.38 -1.91 -2.58
C ARG A 64 26.25 -2.49 -3.98
N ARG A 65 25.15 -3.20 -4.29
CA ARG A 65 24.87 -3.75 -5.63
C ARG A 65 24.66 -2.66 -6.69
N LYS A 66 23.97 -1.56 -6.34
CA LYS A 66 23.79 -0.39 -7.23
C LYS A 66 25.13 0.28 -7.58
N ARG A 67 26.04 0.44 -6.60
CA ARG A 67 27.40 0.97 -6.84
C ARG A 67 28.24 0.08 -7.75
N ALA A 68 27.94 -1.23 -7.79
CA ALA A 68 28.56 -2.20 -8.70
C ALA A 68 27.90 -2.26 -10.10
N GLY A 69 27.10 -1.27 -10.49
CA GLY A 69 26.48 -1.19 -11.83
C GLY A 69 25.36 -2.20 -12.09
N ARG A 70 24.98 -3.03 -11.11
CA ARG A 70 23.78 -3.88 -11.19
C ARG A 70 22.60 -3.11 -10.59
N GLY A 71 21.80 -2.49 -11.44
CA GLY A 71 20.49 -1.94 -11.05
C GLY A 71 19.62 -3.00 -10.36
N PRO A 72 18.63 -2.61 -9.54
CA PRO A 72 17.77 -3.57 -8.87
C PRO A 72 16.91 -4.31 -9.89
N ARG A 73 17.20 -5.60 -10.14
CA ARG A 73 16.43 -6.51 -11.02
C ARG A 73 14.97 -6.77 -10.58
N PHE A 74 14.48 -6.06 -9.56
CA PHE A 74 13.20 -6.32 -8.89
C PHE A 74 12.31 -5.07 -8.79
N PHE A 75 12.66 -3.98 -9.51
CA PHE A 75 11.82 -2.79 -9.62
C PHE A 75 11.04 -2.86 -10.94
N ILE A 76 9.72 -2.70 -10.87
CA ILE A 76 8.83 -2.71 -12.03
C ILE A 76 8.12 -1.36 -12.08
N GLU A 77 8.31 -0.64 -13.19
CA GLU A 77 7.64 0.63 -13.43
C GLU A 77 6.13 0.43 -13.52
N LYS A 78 5.39 1.41 -12.96
CA LYS A 78 3.93 1.38 -12.99
C LYS A 78 3.44 1.66 -14.39
N GLU A 79 2.56 0.80 -14.87
CA GLU A 79 1.89 0.99 -16.15
C GLU A 79 0.36 0.92 -15.98
N GLY A 80 -0.35 1.54 -16.91
CA GLY A 80 -1.81 1.59 -16.89
C GLY A 80 -2.36 2.45 -15.76
N ALA A 81 -3.58 2.12 -15.32
CA ALA A 81 -4.33 2.83 -14.30
C ALA A 81 -3.81 2.62 -12.88
N ALA A 82 -3.32 1.41 -12.59
CA ALA A 82 -2.81 1.02 -11.29
C ALA A 82 -2.02 -0.28 -11.37
N GLN A 83 -1.02 -0.41 -10.50
CA GLN A 83 -0.25 -1.64 -10.31
C GLN A 83 -0.81 -2.44 -9.13
N VAL A 84 -1.14 -3.72 -9.36
CA VAL A 84 -1.70 -4.64 -8.36
C VAL A 84 -0.74 -5.80 -8.14
N ILE A 85 -0.25 -5.96 -6.90
CA ILE A 85 0.65 -7.07 -6.56
C ILE A 85 -0.17 -8.30 -6.18
N VAL A 86 0.10 -9.41 -6.85
CA VAL A 86 -0.56 -10.69 -6.58
C VAL A 86 0.27 -11.48 -5.60
N VAL A 87 -0.26 -11.73 -4.40
CA VAL A 87 0.43 -12.40 -3.30
C VAL A 87 -0.34 -13.62 -2.81
N GLY A 88 0.34 -14.51 -2.11
CA GLY A 88 -0.28 -15.73 -1.59
C GLY A 88 0.72 -16.85 -1.37
N PRO A 89 0.31 -17.92 -0.66
CA PRO A 89 1.16 -19.07 -0.38
C PRO A 89 1.66 -19.75 -1.67
N PRO A 90 2.65 -20.65 -1.59
CA PRO A 90 3.04 -21.46 -2.73
C PRO A 90 1.85 -22.29 -3.24
N ASN A 91 1.86 -22.60 -4.55
CA ASN A 91 0.86 -23.46 -5.20
C ASN A 91 -0.61 -23.00 -5.16
N THR A 92 -0.92 -21.75 -4.76
CA THR A 92 -2.31 -21.23 -4.79
C THR A 92 -2.80 -20.83 -6.18
N GLY A 93 -1.93 -20.89 -7.19
CA GLY A 93 -2.26 -20.57 -8.58
C GLY A 93 -2.14 -19.09 -8.95
N LYS A 94 -1.30 -18.32 -8.24
CA LYS A 94 -1.01 -16.89 -8.54
C LYS A 94 -0.68 -16.66 -10.02
N SER A 95 0.33 -17.35 -10.52
CA SER A 95 0.77 -17.26 -11.92
C SER A 95 -0.33 -17.64 -12.90
N SER A 96 -1.11 -18.68 -12.58
CA SER A 96 -2.25 -19.09 -13.41
C SER A 96 -3.32 -18.01 -13.45
N VAL A 97 -3.66 -17.38 -12.31
CA VAL A 97 -4.62 -16.26 -12.24
C VAL A 97 -4.12 -15.09 -13.09
N VAL A 98 -2.86 -14.67 -12.92
CA VAL A 98 -2.29 -13.58 -13.71
C VAL A 98 -2.31 -13.92 -15.20
N SER A 99 -1.92 -15.12 -15.60
CA SER A 99 -1.93 -15.55 -17.01
C SER A 99 -3.32 -15.47 -17.63
N ILE A 100 -4.36 -15.99 -16.96
CA ILE A 100 -5.70 -16.02 -17.54
C ILE A 100 -6.33 -14.63 -17.64
N LEU A 101 -6.01 -13.73 -16.69
CA LEU A 101 -6.55 -12.38 -16.66
C LEU A 101 -5.88 -11.48 -17.70
N THR A 102 -4.59 -11.69 -17.95
CA THR A 102 -3.77 -10.80 -18.78
C THR A 102 -3.54 -11.35 -20.19
N GLY A 103 -3.84 -12.64 -20.41
CA GLY A 103 -3.44 -13.34 -21.63
C GLY A 103 -1.92 -13.55 -21.76
N ALA A 104 -1.14 -13.20 -20.73
CA ALA A 104 0.31 -13.39 -20.73
C ALA A 104 0.65 -14.88 -20.77
N LYS A 105 1.53 -15.28 -21.70
CA LYS A 105 2.09 -16.64 -21.74
C LYS A 105 3.05 -16.77 -20.55
N THR A 106 2.59 -17.34 -19.43
CA THR A 106 3.50 -17.70 -18.34
C THR A 106 4.46 -18.77 -18.83
N LYS A 107 5.77 -18.50 -18.81
CA LYS A 107 6.76 -19.58 -18.82
C LYS A 107 6.55 -20.34 -17.51
N ILE A 108 5.89 -21.49 -17.58
CA ILE A 108 5.71 -22.38 -16.44
C ILE A 108 7.12 -22.81 -16.05
N ALA A 109 7.66 -22.21 -14.98
CA ALA A 109 8.90 -22.66 -14.38
C ALA A 109 8.51 -23.80 -13.43
N ASP A 110 8.42 -25.01 -13.99
CA ASP A 110 8.53 -26.23 -13.19
C ASP A 110 9.89 -26.15 -12.52
N TYR A 111 9.98 -25.89 -11.21
CA TYR A 111 11.06 -26.26 -10.26
C TYR A 111 11.06 -25.30 -9.04
N PRO A 112 11.24 -25.81 -7.81
CA PRO A 112 11.18 -25.04 -6.58
C PRO A 112 12.38 -24.10 -6.29
N TYR A 113 13.22 -23.77 -7.28
CA TYR A 113 14.44 -22.99 -7.08
C TYR A 113 14.78 -21.98 -8.20
N SER A 114 13.82 -21.63 -9.08
CA SER A 114 14.08 -20.54 -10.04
C SER A 114 14.13 -19.18 -9.32
N THR A 115 15.02 -18.29 -9.77
CA THR A 115 14.99 -16.89 -9.33
C THR A 115 13.75 -16.26 -9.96
N ILE A 116 12.60 -16.38 -9.31
CA ILE A 116 11.30 -15.92 -9.84
C ILE A 116 11.33 -14.40 -9.83
N GLU A 117 11.73 -13.80 -10.96
CA GLU A 117 11.52 -12.38 -11.19
C GLU A 117 10.00 -12.13 -11.29
N PRO A 118 9.47 -11.04 -10.72
CA PRO A 118 8.05 -10.78 -10.79
C PRO A 118 7.65 -10.49 -12.23
N VAL A 119 6.53 -11.07 -12.67
CA VAL A 119 6.09 -10.99 -14.07
C VAL A 119 4.91 -10.03 -14.17
N PRO A 120 5.05 -8.88 -14.87
CA PRO A 120 3.92 -8.00 -15.14
C PRO A 120 3.03 -8.57 -16.24
N GLY A 121 1.72 -8.36 -16.11
CA GLY A 121 0.74 -8.62 -17.16
C GLY A 121 -0.39 -7.59 -17.11
N MET A 122 -0.89 -7.19 -18.29
CA MET A 122 -1.92 -6.16 -18.40
C MET A 122 -3.32 -6.78 -18.41
N TYR A 123 -4.10 -6.51 -17.37
CA TYR A 123 -5.50 -6.90 -17.27
C TYR A 123 -6.40 -5.76 -17.78
N LYS A 124 -7.18 -6.03 -18.81
CA LYS A 124 -8.10 -5.07 -19.41
C LYS A 124 -9.50 -5.18 -18.79
N PHE A 125 -9.99 -4.08 -18.24
CA PHE A 125 -11.38 -3.93 -17.80
C PHE A 125 -11.99 -2.74 -18.53
N LYS A 126 -12.92 -3.00 -19.46
CA LYS A 126 -13.48 -1.97 -20.35
C LYS A 126 -12.36 -1.20 -21.07
N ASP A 127 -12.26 0.10 -20.84
CA ASP A 127 -11.27 1.05 -21.36
C ASP A 127 -10.09 1.29 -20.39
N VAL A 128 -10.03 0.56 -19.28
CA VAL A 128 -9.01 0.67 -18.23
C VAL A 128 -8.06 -0.53 -18.27
N LEU A 129 -6.76 -0.27 -18.10
CA LEU A 129 -5.71 -1.30 -18.01
C LEU A 129 -5.13 -1.33 -16.60
N PHE A 130 -5.16 -2.47 -15.93
CA PHE A 130 -4.51 -2.71 -14.65
C PHE A 130 -3.25 -3.56 -14.86
N GLN A 131 -2.12 -3.16 -14.27
CA GLN A 131 -0.90 -3.94 -14.32
C GLN A 131 -0.89 -4.93 -13.15
N LEU A 132 -1.09 -6.21 -13.42
CA LEU A 132 -1.00 -7.28 -12.43
C LEU A 132 0.44 -7.79 -12.37
N ILE A 133 1.01 -7.85 -11.18
CA ILE A 133 2.37 -8.38 -10.97
C ILE A 133 2.27 -9.73 -10.27
N ASP A 134 2.65 -10.79 -10.97
CA ASP A 134 2.84 -12.10 -10.35
C ASP A 134 4.11 -12.07 -9.50
N THR A 135 4.00 -12.42 -8.21
CA THR A 135 5.13 -12.39 -7.29
C THR A 135 5.51 -13.78 -6.80
N PRO A 136 6.78 -13.97 -6.39
CA PRO A 136 7.16 -15.17 -5.66
C PRO A 136 6.26 -15.42 -4.45
N PRO A 137 6.16 -16.67 -3.96
CA PRO A 137 5.37 -16.98 -2.77
C PRO A 137 5.79 -16.14 -1.58
N LEU A 138 4.81 -15.53 -0.91
CA LEU A 138 5.02 -14.91 0.39
C LEU A 138 4.87 -16.02 1.44
N SER A 139 5.98 -16.41 2.06
CA SER A 139 6.01 -17.47 3.08
C SER A 139 6.20 -16.83 4.47
N PRO A 140 5.14 -16.73 5.29
CA PRO A 140 5.18 -16.06 6.59
C PRO A 140 6.25 -16.64 7.51
N GLY A 141 6.98 -15.78 8.23
CA GLY A 141 8.03 -16.19 9.16
C GLY A 141 9.36 -16.65 8.53
N SER A 142 9.45 -16.73 7.19
CA SER A 142 10.71 -16.98 6.50
C SER A 142 11.58 -15.72 6.52
N ARG A 143 12.75 -15.79 7.16
CA ARG A 143 13.78 -14.73 7.09
C ARG A 143 14.54 -14.78 5.75
N SER A 144 13.81 -14.79 4.65
CA SER A 144 14.39 -14.79 3.31
C SER A 144 14.41 -13.37 2.74
N GLY A 145 15.49 -13.01 2.04
CA GLY A 145 15.53 -11.77 1.24
C GLY A 145 14.52 -11.77 0.07
N LEU A 146 13.72 -12.82 -0.10
CA LEU A 146 12.64 -12.88 -1.07
C LEU A 146 11.38 -12.18 -0.55
N ASN A 147 11.01 -12.43 0.72
CA ASN A 147 9.87 -11.76 1.35
C ASN A 147 10.06 -10.25 1.34
N SER A 148 11.23 -9.75 1.77
CA SER A 148 11.51 -8.31 1.76
C SER A 148 11.38 -7.66 0.39
N ARG A 149 11.78 -8.36 -0.68
CA ARG A 149 11.63 -7.87 -2.05
C ARG A 149 10.15 -7.78 -2.46
N VAL A 150 9.34 -8.77 -2.09
CA VAL A 150 7.88 -8.74 -2.29
C VAL A 150 7.24 -7.60 -1.49
N ILE A 151 7.66 -7.39 -0.23
CA ILE A 151 7.23 -6.25 0.59
C ILE A 151 7.61 -4.93 -0.09
N GLY A 152 8.81 -4.82 -0.66
CA GLY A 152 9.24 -3.66 -1.44
C GLY A 152 8.34 -3.35 -2.63
N LEU A 153 7.90 -4.38 -3.37
CA LEU A 153 6.92 -4.24 -4.44
C LEU A 153 5.57 -3.76 -3.91
N ILE A 154 5.06 -4.40 -2.85
CA ILE A 154 3.77 -4.05 -2.24
C ILE A 154 3.76 -2.58 -1.79
N ARG A 155 4.85 -2.10 -1.18
CA ARG A 155 4.97 -0.70 -0.75
C ARG A 155 4.82 0.28 -1.91
N ASN A 156 5.33 -0.05 -3.09
CA ASN A 156 5.26 0.80 -4.27
C ASN A 156 3.94 0.66 -5.04
N ALA A 157 3.29 -0.50 -5.00
CA ALA A 157 2.06 -0.77 -5.74
C ALA A 157 0.84 0.01 -5.24
N ASP A 158 -0.25 -0.03 -5.99
CA ASP A 158 -1.49 0.69 -5.67
C ASP A 158 -2.49 -0.18 -4.91
N ALA A 159 -2.50 -1.50 -5.15
CA ALA A 159 -3.34 -2.47 -4.44
C ALA A 159 -2.67 -3.84 -4.31
N ILE A 160 -3.27 -4.70 -3.47
CA ILE A 160 -2.85 -6.09 -3.26
C ILE A 160 -4.00 -7.04 -3.62
N MET A 161 -3.69 -8.10 -4.36
CA MET A 161 -4.61 -9.20 -4.61
C MET A 161 -4.08 -10.47 -3.93
N ILE A 162 -4.79 -10.95 -2.90
CA ILE A 162 -4.38 -12.10 -2.08
C ILE A 162 -5.05 -13.36 -2.62
N ILE A 163 -4.26 -14.29 -3.14
CA ILE A 163 -4.73 -15.56 -3.70
C ILE A 163 -4.58 -16.69 -2.67
N LEU A 164 -5.70 -17.27 -2.30
CA LEU A 164 -5.83 -18.38 -1.35
C LEU A 164 -6.28 -19.65 -2.09
N ASP A 165 -5.89 -20.81 -1.58
CA ASP A 165 -6.28 -22.12 -2.14
C ASP A 165 -7.40 -22.75 -1.31
N VAL A 166 -8.49 -23.16 -1.95
CA VAL A 166 -9.60 -23.86 -1.28
C VAL A 166 -9.20 -25.22 -0.69
N ASN A 167 -8.19 -25.90 -1.24
CA ASN A 167 -7.81 -27.23 -0.77
C ASN A 167 -7.21 -27.19 0.65
N GLY A 168 -6.49 -26.11 0.99
CA GLY A 168 -5.98 -25.85 2.34
C GLY A 168 -7.03 -25.27 3.29
N ASP A 169 -6.57 -24.48 4.28
CA ASP A 169 -7.46 -23.60 5.04
C ASP A 169 -7.26 -22.14 4.59
N PRO A 170 -8.19 -21.57 3.80
CA PRO A 170 -8.09 -20.17 3.37
C PRO A 170 -8.01 -19.18 4.53
N ILE A 171 -8.61 -19.48 5.68
CA ILE A 171 -8.70 -18.52 6.80
C ILE A 171 -7.36 -18.40 7.49
N ASP A 172 -6.78 -19.52 7.93
CA ASP A 172 -5.44 -19.54 8.53
C ASP A 172 -4.38 -18.99 7.56
N ASN A 173 -4.46 -19.32 6.26
CA ASN A 173 -3.55 -18.75 5.28
C ASN A 173 -3.70 -17.23 5.14
N PHE A 174 -4.93 -16.71 5.18
CA PHE A 174 -5.16 -15.27 5.16
C PHE A 174 -4.60 -14.60 6.41
N GLU A 175 -4.86 -15.13 7.60
CA GLU A 175 -4.38 -14.59 8.88
C GLU A 175 -2.85 -14.52 8.91
N ARG A 176 -2.16 -15.56 8.44
CA ARG A 176 -0.68 -15.55 8.37
C ARG A 176 -0.15 -14.50 7.41
N ILE A 177 -0.82 -14.29 6.26
CA ILE A 177 -0.45 -13.22 5.32
C ILE A 177 -0.74 -11.85 5.91
N TYR A 178 -1.90 -11.70 6.57
CA TYR A 178 -2.29 -10.48 7.26
C TYR A 178 -1.24 -10.11 8.31
N ASP A 179 -0.80 -11.05 9.15
CA ASP A 179 0.21 -10.81 10.18
C ASP A 179 1.57 -10.48 9.58
N GLU A 180 1.98 -11.14 8.49
CA GLU A 180 3.22 -10.82 7.78
C GLU A 180 3.17 -9.39 7.20
N LEU A 181 2.06 -8.99 6.57
CA LEU A 181 1.88 -7.65 6.01
C LEU A 181 1.68 -6.58 7.09
N ASN A 182 1.01 -6.89 8.20
CA ASN A 182 0.82 -5.95 9.30
C ASN A 182 2.12 -5.75 10.08
N SER A 183 2.86 -6.85 10.32
CA SER A 183 4.20 -6.78 10.89
C SER A 183 5.17 -6.01 10.00
N HIS A 184 4.87 -5.94 8.68
CA HIS A 184 5.24 -5.06 7.56
C HIS A 184 5.03 -3.53 7.66
N GLY A 185 4.11 -3.11 8.53
CA GLY A 185 3.50 -1.77 8.46
C GLY A 185 2.58 -1.58 7.25
N ILE A 186 2.11 -2.65 6.61
CA ILE A 186 1.14 -2.62 5.50
C ILE A 186 -0.23 -3.00 6.07
N LEU A 187 -1.18 -2.06 6.00
CA LEU A 187 -2.55 -2.28 6.46
C LEU A 187 -3.44 -2.70 5.30
N LEU A 188 -4.23 -3.75 5.48
CA LEU A 188 -5.23 -4.18 4.51
C LEU A 188 -6.61 -3.55 4.73
N HIS A 189 -6.83 -2.96 5.92
CA HIS A 189 -8.05 -2.22 6.25
C HIS A 189 -7.78 -0.72 6.21
N LYS A 190 -8.76 0.03 5.70
CA LYS A 190 -8.71 1.50 5.72
C LYS A 190 -8.66 1.93 7.19
N PRO A 191 -7.59 2.59 7.62
CA PRO A 191 -7.45 2.94 9.02
C PRO A 191 -8.54 3.98 9.38
N ARG A 192 -9.17 3.81 10.55
CA ARG A 192 -10.20 4.74 11.06
C ARG A 192 -9.64 6.12 11.38
N GLY A 193 -8.33 6.20 11.57
CA GLY A 193 -7.59 7.43 11.75
C GLY A 193 -6.13 7.28 11.35
N ARG A 194 -5.45 8.43 11.18
CA ARG A 194 -4.05 8.50 10.78
C ARG A 194 -3.31 9.40 11.76
N VAL A 195 -2.15 8.95 12.21
CA VAL A 195 -1.22 9.75 13.01
C VAL A 195 -0.03 10.12 12.14
N VAL A 196 0.26 11.42 12.04
CA VAL A 196 1.43 11.96 11.36
C VAL A 196 2.31 12.65 12.40
N ILE A 197 3.52 12.14 12.60
CA ILE A 197 4.49 12.69 13.55
C ILE A 197 5.62 13.38 12.77
N GLU A 198 5.59 14.70 12.73
CA GLU A 198 6.61 15.54 12.12
C GLU A 198 7.61 15.99 13.19
N ARG A 199 8.76 15.31 13.28
CA ARG A 199 9.82 15.64 14.24
C ARG A 199 10.52 16.93 13.83
N GLN A 200 10.63 17.89 14.75
CA GLN A 200 11.26 19.19 14.48
C GLN A 200 12.67 19.23 15.09
N ARG A 201 13.67 19.65 14.30
CA ARG A 201 15.08 19.63 14.69
C ARG A 201 15.48 20.80 15.61
N SER A 202 14.80 21.93 15.49
CA SER A 202 15.14 23.16 16.19
C SER A 202 13.87 23.90 16.59
N GLY A 203 13.62 24.05 17.89
CA GLY A 203 12.51 24.83 18.42
C GLY A 203 12.26 24.59 19.90
N LYS A 204 12.01 25.66 20.67
CA LYS A 204 11.58 25.63 22.07
C LYS A 204 10.08 25.28 22.24
N LEU A 205 9.38 24.87 21.17
CA LEU A 205 7.92 24.76 21.15
C LEU A 205 7.36 23.42 21.70
N GLY A 206 8.21 22.47 22.06
CA GLY A 206 7.79 21.18 22.64
C GLY A 206 6.96 20.32 21.69
N ILE A 207 6.17 19.40 22.25
CA ILE A 207 5.25 18.54 21.49
C ILE A 207 3.91 19.25 21.33
N ARG A 208 3.50 19.48 20.08
CA ARG A 208 2.17 20.00 19.73
C ARG A 208 1.32 18.90 19.13
N VAL A 209 0.12 18.73 19.66
CA VAL A 209 -0.87 17.76 19.15
C VAL A 209 -2.00 18.55 18.50
N THR A 210 -2.24 18.30 17.21
CA THR A 210 -3.36 18.86 16.44
C THR A 210 -4.35 17.75 16.16
N LEU A 211 -5.59 17.93 16.64
CA LEU A 211 -6.67 16.96 16.47
C LEU A 211 -7.59 17.40 15.33
N MET A 212 -7.72 16.54 14.34
CA MET A 212 -8.68 16.58 13.23
C MET A 212 -9.48 15.28 13.26
N GLY A 213 -10.04 14.96 14.43
CA GLY A 213 -10.61 13.66 14.76
C GLY A 213 -10.78 13.46 16.27
N ARG A 214 -10.77 12.21 16.73
CA ARG A 214 -10.95 11.86 18.16
C ARG A 214 -9.87 10.91 18.64
N LEU A 215 -9.47 11.08 19.90
CA LEU A 215 -8.71 10.07 20.63
C LEU A 215 -9.71 9.19 21.39
N LEU A 216 -9.68 7.88 21.17
CA LEU A 216 -10.70 6.96 21.69
C LEU A 216 -10.43 6.52 23.14
N ASP A 217 -9.17 6.29 23.47
CA ASP A 217 -8.72 5.67 24.73
C ASP A 217 -7.63 6.49 25.44
N CYS A 218 -7.39 7.73 25.00
CA CYS A 218 -6.33 8.58 25.54
C CYS A 218 -6.59 10.08 25.36
N THR A 219 -5.79 10.87 26.06
CA THR A 219 -5.80 12.33 25.98
C THR A 219 -4.59 12.85 25.20
N PRO A 220 -4.62 14.11 24.73
CA PRO A 220 -3.43 14.74 24.13
C PRO A 220 -2.22 14.76 25.07
N ASP A 221 -2.44 14.75 26.39
CA ASP A 221 -1.37 14.68 27.37
C ASP A 221 -0.75 13.28 27.45
N ASP A 222 -1.56 12.22 27.33
CA ASP A 222 -1.05 10.85 27.23
C ASP A 222 -0.20 10.66 25.97
N VAL A 223 -0.62 11.26 24.84
CA VAL A 223 0.15 11.32 23.60
C VAL A 223 1.49 12.02 23.82
N ARG A 224 1.49 13.16 24.52
CA ARG A 224 2.71 13.89 24.87
C ARG A 224 3.65 13.04 25.72
N LYS A 225 3.15 12.48 26.83
CA LYS A 225 3.91 11.60 27.74
C LYS A 225 4.47 10.37 27.02
N LEU A 226 3.70 9.80 26.10
CA LEU A 226 4.13 8.68 25.27
C LEU A 226 5.34 9.08 24.42
N LEU A 227 5.24 10.17 23.65
CA LEU A 227 6.33 10.68 22.80
C LEU A 227 7.58 11.06 23.60
N GLU A 228 7.42 11.75 24.74
CA GLU A 228 8.52 12.07 25.66
C GLU A 228 9.22 10.81 26.16
N SER A 229 8.44 9.76 26.44
CA SER A 229 9.00 8.49 26.88
C SER A 229 9.81 7.75 25.81
N TYR A 230 9.58 8.11 24.54
CA TYR A 230 10.40 7.73 23.39
C TYR A 230 11.49 8.76 23.05
N ARG A 231 11.75 9.74 23.94
CA ARG A 231 12.71 10.85 23.78
C ARG A 231 12.39 11.78 22.60
N ILE A 232 11.13 11.85 22.19
CA ILE A 232 10.67 12.77 21.15
C ILE A 232 10.13 14.02 21.84
N ASN A 233 10.99 15.00 22.10
CA ASN A 233 10.61 16.20 22.87
C ASN A 233 10.10 17.35 21.99
N ASN A 234 10.36 17.29 20.67
CA ASN A 234 9.98 18.33 19.72
C ASN A 234 9.35 17.69 18.47
N ALA A 235 8.02 17.74 18.40
CA ALA A 235 7.27 17.19 17.27
C ALA A 235 5.91 17.87 17.10
N LEU A 236 5.44 17.93 15.86
CA LEU A 236 4.05 18.20 15.52
C LEU A 236 3.35 16.87 15.25
N VAL A 237 2.38 16.52 16.08
CA VAL A 237 1.56 15.32 15.95
C VAL A 237 0.21 15.73 15.38
N LYS A 238 -0.08 15.33 14.14
CA LYS A 238 -1.39 15.55 13.51
C LYS A 238 -2.17 14.26 13.57
N ILE A 239 -3.35 14.30 14.16
CA ILE A 239 -4.25 13.15 14.34
C ILE A 239 -5.48 13.40 13.49
N TYR A 240 -5.74 12.50 12.55
CA TYR A 240 -6.90 12.55 11.68
C TYR A 240 -7.82 11.37 12.01
N GLY A 241 -9.12 11.58 12.11
CA GLY A 241 -10.09 10.51 12.40
C GLY A 241 -9.97 9.93 13.81
N ASP A 242 -10.43 8.68 13.97
CA ASP A 242 -10.48 8.01 15.28
C ASP A 242 -9.19 7.21 15.51
N VAL A 243 -8.47 7.54 16.59
CA VAL A 243 -7.13 7.03 16.89
C VAL A 243 -7.03 6.59 18.35
N THR A 244 -6.34 5.49 18.61
CA THR A 244 -5.98 5.03 19.96
C THR A 244 -4.56 5.42 20.36
N LEU A 245 -4.20 5.33 21.65
CA LEU A 245 -2.84 5.56 22.12
C LEU A 245 -1.86 4.55 21.49
N GLY A 246 -2.33 3.33 21.25
CA GLY A 246 -1.57 2.29 20.55
C GLY A 246 -1.26 2.66 19.10
N ASP A 247 -2.19 3.30 18.39
CA ASP A 247 -1.96 3.80 17.03
C ASP A 247 -0.89 4.91 16.99
N VAL A 248 -0.89 5.78 18.01
CA VAL A 248 0.14 6.81 18.18
C VAL A 248 1.49 6.18 18.47
N GLU A 249 1.55 5.20 19.38
CA GLU A 249 2.77 4.46 19.69
C GLU A 249 3.33 3.77 18.44
N GLN A 250 2.47 3.14 17.64
CA GLN A 250 2.88 2.49 16.40
C GLN A 250 3.39 3.49 15.35
N ALA A 251 2.80 4.69 15.27
CA ALA A 251 3.24 5.76 14.37
C ALA A 251 4.62 6.34 14.73
N ILE A 252 5.12 6.13 15.96
CA ILE A 252 6.49 6.51 16.36
C ILE A 252 7.54 5.67 15.61
N PHE A 253 7.21 4.40 15.37
CA PHE A 253 8.13 3.38 14.89
C PHE A 253 8.13 3.25 13.36
N GLU A 254 6.97 3.30 12.71
CA GLU A 254 6.86 3.13 11.25
C GLU A 254 5.72 3.92 10.63
N SER A 255 5.92 4.39 9.40
CA SER A 255 4.84 4.87 8.55
C SER A 255 3.98 3.68 8.10
N ARG A 256 2.78 3.58 8.64
CA ARG A 256 1.79 2.61 8.15
C ARG A 256 1.29 3.00 6.77
N LEU A 257 1.30 2.04 5.86
CA LEU A 257 0.81 2.20 4.50
C LEU A 257 -0.45 1.36 4.34
N TYR A 258 -1.59 2.03 4.19
CA TYR A 258 -2.80 1.36 3.76
C TYR A 258 -2.68 0.97 2.28
N LYS A 259 -3.05 -0.28 1.97
CA LYS A 259 -3.16 -0.78 0.60
C LYS A 259 -4.56 -1.38 0.41
N PRO A 260 -5.38 -0.80 -0.50
CA PRO A 260 -6.59 -1.46 -0.98
C PRO A 260 -6.29 -2.92 -1.34
N SER A 261 -7.13 -3.82 -0.86
CA SER A 261 -6.85 -5.25 -0.89
C SER A 261 -8.07 -6.03 -1.38
N ILE A 262 -7.84 -7.09 -2.14
CA ILE A 262 -8.88 -8.01 -2.60
C ILE A 262 -8.45 -9.43 -2.25
N ILE A 263 -9.36 -10.24 -1.72
CA ILE A 263 -9.13 -11.65 -1.45
C ILE A 263 -9.76 -12.48 -2.57
N VAL A 264 -9.00 -13.43 -3.12
CA VAL A 264 -9.48 -14.40 -4.09
C VAL A 264 -9.26 -15.81 -3.54
N ILE A 265 -10.35 -16.54 -3.33
CA ILE A 265 -10.31 -17.99 -3.08
C ILE A 265 -10.32 -18.70 -4.43
N ASN A 266 -9.15 -19.19 -4.83
CA ASN A 266 -8.94 -19.87 -6.11
C ASN A 266 -9.15 -21.38 -5.97
N LYS A 267 -9.13 -22.08 -7.13
CA LYS A 267 -9.34 -23.53 -7.27
C LYS A 267 -10.72 -24.01 -6.81
N ALA A 268 -11.75 -23.16 -6.93
CA ALA A 268 -13.13 -23.52 -6.59
C ALA A 268 -13.66 -24.73 -7.39
N ASP A 269 -12.96 -25.17 -8.44
CA ASP A 269 -13.23 -26.41 -9.16
C ASP A 269 -13.01 -27.68 -8.34
N LEU A 270 -12.19 -27.62 -7.29
CA LEU A 270 -11.93 -28.74 -6.39
C LEU A 270 -13.04 -28.90 -5.35
N ASP A 271 -13.50 -27.78 -4.78
CA ASP A 271 -14.58 -27.76 -3.79
C ASP A 271 -15.28 -26.40 -3.76
N LEU A 272 -16.29 -26.24 -4.62
CA LEU A 272 -17.05 -25.00 -4.73
C LEU A 272 -17.81 -24.66 -3.43
N LYS A 273 -18.34 -25.67 -2.75
CA LYS A 273 -19.12 -25.47 -1.51
C LYS A 273 -18.23 -24.93 -0.39
N LYS A 274 -17.04 -25.50 -0.21
CA LYS A 274 -16.04 -25.01 0.75
C LYS A 274 -15.56 -23.61 0.37
N ALA A 275 -15.28 -23.35 -0.91
CA ALA A 275 -14.84 -22.02 -1.36
C ALA A 275 -15.88 -20.94 -1.03
N ILE A 276 -17.16 -21.18 -1.32
CA ILE A 276 -18.25 -20.26 -1.00
C ILE A 276 -18.38 -20.06 0.51
N THR A 277 -18.34 -21.15 1.30
CA THR A 277 -18.51 -21.09 2.76
C THR A 277 -17.37 -20.32 3.41
N LYS A 278 -16.13 -20.65 3.08
CA LYS A 278 -14.93 -19.96 3.59
C LYS A 278 -14.87 -18.51 3.08
N GLY A 279 -15.30 -18.24 1.85
CA GLY A 279 -15.38 -16.89 1.29
C GLY A 279 -16.37 -16.00 2.03
N ARG A 280 -17.55 -16.52 2.34
CA ARG A 280 -18.54 -15.80 3.17
C ARG A 280 -18.01 -15.53 4.57
N LEU A 281 -17.32 -16.49 5.18
CA LEU A 281 -16.72 -16.32 6.51
C LEU A 281 -15.62 -15.25 6.49
N LEU A 282 -14.71 -15.29 5.51
CA LEU A 282 -13.68 -14.26 5.33
C LEU A 282 -14.29 -12.87 5.11
N LYS A 283 -15.37 -12.76 4.32
CA LYS A 283 -16.08 -11.49 4.12
C LYS A 283 -16.76 -10.99 5.40
N LYS A 284 -17.29 -11.90 6.24
CA LYS A 284 -17.89 -11.55 7.53
C LYS A 284 -16.82 -11.08 8.53
N MET A 285 -15.65 -11.72 8.55
CA MET A 285 -14.52 -11.34 9.39
C MET A 285 -13.85 -10.04 8.92
N ASN A 286 -13.84 -9.80 7.61
CA ASN A 286 -13.17 -8.67 6.97
C ASN A 286 -14.16 -7.90 6.07
N PRO A 287 -15.13 -7.17 6.67
CA PRO A 287 -16.22 -6.54 5.91
C PRO A 287 -15.74 -5.54 4.87
N ASP A 288 -14.61 -4.88 5.12
CA ASP A 288 -14.04 -3.85 4.24
C ASP A 288 -13.22 -4.43 3.08
N ILE A 289 -12.94 -5.73 3.07
CA ILE A 289 -12.14 -6.37 2.03
C ILE A 289 -13.07 -7.15 1.09
N PRO A 290 -13.11 -6.86 -0.21
CA PRO A 290 -13.83 -7.68 -1.18
C PRO A 290 -13.30 -9.11 -1.24
N VAL A 291 -14.20 -10.08 -1.30
CA VAL A 291 -13.85 -11.51 -1.43
C VAL A 291 -14.47 -12.08 -2.69
N ILE A 292 -13.63 -12.69 -3.51
CA ILE A 292 -14.00 -13.34 -4.77
C ILE A 292 -13.76 -14.85 -4.64
N VAL A 293 -14.71 -15.66 -5.11
CA VAL A 293 -14.53 -17.11 -5.27
C VAL A 293 -14.37 -17.38 -6.75
N ALA A 294 -13.26 -18.02 -7.13
CA ALA A 294 -12.91 -18.22 -8.52
C ALA A 294 -12.21 -19.56 -8.78
N SER A 295 -12.14 -19.93 -10.05
CA SER A 295 -11.29 -21.02 -10.54
C SER A 295 -10.53 -20.55 -11.76
N ALA A 296 -9.21 -20.45 -11.63
CA ALA A 296 -8.33 -20.20 -12.77
C ALA A 296 -8.43 -21.30 -13.83
N LYS A 297 -8.67 -22.55 -13.41
CA LYS A 297 -8.86 -23.71 -14.30
C LYS A 297 -10.11 -23.55 -15.18
N TRP A 298 -11.24 -23.17 -14.58
CA TRP A 298 -12.48 -22.91 -15.31
C TRP A 298 -12.56 -21.54 -15.96
N ARG A 299 -11.63 -20.62 -15.64
CA ARG A 299 -11.67 -19.21 -16.02
C ARG A 299 -12.98 -18.52 -15.61
N LYS A 300 -13.50 -18.86 -14.43
CA LYS A 300 -14.76 -18.34 -13.88
C LYS A 300 -14.57 -17.68 -12.52
N GLY A 301 -15.43 -16.72 -12.19
CA GLY A 301 -15.46 -16.04 -10.89
C GLY A 301 -14.70 -14.71 -10.87
N PHE A 302 -14.06 -14.30 -11.98
CA PHE A 302 -13.31 -13.04 -12.07
C PHE A 302 -14.10 -11.88 -12.71
N GLU A 303 -15.39 -12.09 -13.01
CA GLU A 303 -16.21 -11.17 -13.80
C GLU A 303 -16.33 -9.79 -13.13
N LYS A 304 -16.35 -9.77 -11.80
CA LYS A 304 -16.42 -8.54 -10.99
C LYS A 304 -15.05 -7.95 -10.62
N LEU A 305 -13.94 -8.61 -10.97
CA LEU A 305 -12.61 -8.19 -10.51
C LEU A 305 -12.27 -6.76 -10.94
N GLY A 306 -12.50 -6.44 -12.21
CA GLY A 306 -12.21 -5.09 -12.74
C GLY A 306 -13.08 -4.00 -12.12
N GLU A 307 -14.37 -4.28 -11.87
CA GLU A 307 -15.27 -3.36 -11.17
C GLU A 307 -14.82 -3.13 -9.72
N ILE A 308 -14.46 -4.20 -9.01
CA ILE A 308 -13.94 -4.11 -7.64
C ILE A 308 -12.65 -3.30 -7.62
N LEU A 309 -11.67 -3.60 -8.49
CA LEU A 309 -10.42 -2.85 -8.57
C LEU A 309 -10.66 -1.36 -8.85
N PHE A 310 -11.52 -1.04 -9.80
CA PHE A 310 -11.85 0.34 -10.16
C PHE A 310 -12.41 1.11 -8.96
N ASN A 311 -13.31 0.49 -8.20
CA ASN A 311 -13.95 1.09 -7.03
C ASN A 311 -13.01 1.19 -5.82
N GLU A 312 -12.28 0.12 -5.48
CA GLU A 312 -11.37 0.07 -4.33
C GLU A 312 -10.18 1.02 -4.47
N LEU A 313 -9.73 1.25 -5.70
CA LEU A 313 -8.69 2.22 -6.01
C LEU A 313 -9.22 3.66 -6.12
N GLU A 314 -10.53 3.85 -5.94
CA GLU A 314 -11.25 5.12 -6.05
C GLU A 314 -10.92 5.81 -7.39
N LEU A 315 -10.96 5.07 -8.51
CA LEU A 315 -10.60 5.59 -9.83
C LEU A 315 -11.77 6.31 -10.50
N ILE A 316 -11.44 7.27 -11.35
CA ILE A 316 -12.37 7.97 -12.25
C ILE A 316 -11.77 8.03 -13.66
N ARG A 317 -12.62 7.95 -14.67
CA ARG A 317 -12.30 8.10 -16.10
C ARG A 317 -12.67 9.50 -16.55
N ILE A 318 -11.71 10.20 -17.10
CA ILE A 318 -11.90 11.54 -17.65
C ILE A 318 -11.62 11.51 -19.14
N TYR A 319 -12.60 11.86 -19.95
CA TYR A 319 -12.44 11.91 -21.40
C TYR A 319 -11.99 13.31 -21.82
N THR A 320 -10.86 13.41 -22.52
CA THR A 320 -10.40 14.71 -23.03
C THR A 320 -11.05 15.02 -24.36
N LYS A 321 -11.34 16.29 -24.59
CA LYS A 321 -11.88 16.79 -25.85
C LYS A 321 -11.02 17.95 -26.35
N GLN A 322 -10.69 17.95 -27.63
CA GLN A 322 -10.01 19.09 -28.26
C GLN A 322 -11.02 20.22 -28.55
N PRO A 323 -10.63 21.50 -28.46
CA PRO A 323 -11.49 22.61 -28.86
C PRO A 323 -12.01 22.40 -30.29
N ASN A 324 -13.33 22.35 -30.46
CA ASN A 324 -14.01 22.07 -31.73
C ASN A 324 -13.68 20.69 -32.37
N GLY A 325 -13.08 19.78 -31.61
CA GLY A 325 -12.67 18.46 -32.06
C GLY A 325 -13.50 17.33 -31.46
N GLN A 326 -13.05 16.10 -31.73
CA GLN A 326 -13.65 14.88 -31.21
C GLN A 326 -13.23 14.61 -29.76
N ILE A 327 -14.04 13.84 -29.06
CA ILE A 327 -13.72 13.30 -27.74
C ILE A 327 -12.70 12.16 -27.93
N SER A 328 -11.66 12.13 -27.10
CA SER A 328 -10.69 11.05 -27.08
C SER A 328 -11.37 9.73 -26.72
N ASN A 329 -11.12 8.69 -27.52
CA ASN A 329 -11.58 7.33 -27.23
C ASN A 329 -10.84 6.67 -26.06
N LYS A 330 -9.73 7.27 -25.59
CA LYS A 330 -8.96 6.81 -24.44
C LYS A 330 -9.15 7.80 -23.29
N PRO A 331 -9.74 7.39 -22.16
CA PRO A 331 -9.83 8.24 -20.99
C PRO A 331 -8.46 8.40 -20.33
N LEU A 332 -8.29 9.52 -19.64
CA LEU A 332 -7.31 9.66 -18.57
C LEU A 332 -7.88 9.02 -17.30
N ILE A 333 -7.07 8.21 -16.63
CA ILE A 333 -7.48 7.57 -15.38
C ILE A 333 -6.86 8.35 -14.22
N LEU A 334 -7.72 8.90 -13.37
CA LEU A 334 -7.34 9.70 -12.21
C LEU A 334 -7.99 9.13 -10.95
N LYS A 335 -7.65 9.69 -9.78
CA LYS A 335 -8.28 9.34 -8.51
C LYS A 335 -9.50 10.23 -8.26
N LYS A 336 -10.48 9.70 -7.54
CA LYS A 336 -11.63 10.47 -7.08
C LYS A 336 -11.16 11.67 -6.26
N GLY A 337 -11.76 12.83 -6.51
CA GLY A 337 -11.32 14.11 -5.95
C GLY A 337 -10.26 14.82 -6.78
N SER A 338 -9.78 14.22 -7.88
CA SER A 338 -8.94 14.91 -8.85
C SER A 338 -9.68 16.07 -9.51
N THR A 339 -8.90 17.07 -9.90
CA THR A 339 -9.36 18.36 -10.41
C THR A 339 -8.98 18.56 -11.87
N VAL A 340 -9.49 19.62 -12.48
CA VAL A 340 -9.07 20.07 -13.83
C VAL A 340 -7.55 20.31 -13.88
N LEU A 341 -6.94 20.77 -12.78
CA LEU A 341 -5.49 20.89 -12.67
C LEU A 341 -4.76 19.57 -12.89
N ASP A 342 -5.27 18.48 -12.30
CA ASP A 342 -4.65 17.16 -12.41
C ASP A 342 -4.75 16.63 -13.84
N VAL A 343 -5.87 16.88 -14.53
CA VAL A 343 -6.03 16.61 -15.95
C VAL A 343 -5.01 17.40 -16.77
N ALA A 344 -4.91 18.72 -16.58
CA ALA A 344 -3.96 19.55 -17.31
C ALA A 344 -2.51 19.08 -17.13
N LYS A 345 -2.11 18.75 -15.88
CA LYS A 345 -0.79 18.19 -15.56
C LYS A 345 -0.53 16.85 -16.24
N SER A 346 -1.54 15.98 -16.31
CA SER A 346 -1.40 14.66 -16.92
C SER A 346 -1.22 14.71 -18.44
N ILE A 347 -1.67 15.79 -19.09
CA ILE A 347 -1.46 16.03 -20.52
C ILE A 347 -0.08 16.64 -20.75
N HIS A 348 0.16 17.86 -20.25
CA HIS A 348 1.47 18.53 -20.35
C HIS A 348 1.53 19.77 -19.45
N LYS A 349 2.70 20.07 -18.89
CA LYS A 349 2.92 21.22 -17.98
C LYS A 349 2.43 22.57 -18.56
N LYS A 350 2.60 22.77 -19.88
CA LYS A 350 2.14 23.97 -20.61
C LYS A 350 0.63 24.26 -20.46
N PHE A 351 -0.21 23.24 -20.33
CA PHE A 351 -1.67 23.45 -20.16
C PHE A 351 -2.00 24.11 -18.83
N VAL A 352 -1.14 23.96 -17.82
CA VAL A 352 -1.30 24.61 -16.52
C VAL A 352 -0.81 26.06 -16.61
N GLU A 353 0.36 26.28 -17.21
CA GLU A 353 0.99 27.61 -17.31
C GLU A 353 0.16 28.58 -18.16
N SER A 354 -0.43 28.10 -19.25
CA SER A 354 -1.25 28.91 -20.17
C SER A 354 -2.75 28.76 -19.94
N PHE A 355 -3.21 28.19 -18.83
CA PHE A 355 -4.64 27.91 -18.62
C PHE A 355 -5.53 29.17 -18.67
N LEU A 356 -6.65 29.12 -19.40
CA LEU A 356 -7.71 30.13 -19.36
C LEU A 356 -8.93 29.65 -18.57
N TYR A 357 -9.54 28.58 -19.07
CA TYR A 357 -10.70 27.91 -18.47
C TYR A 357 -10.80 26.50 -19.05
N ALA A 358 -11.59 25.64 -18.41
CA ALA A 358 -12.02 24.38 -18.99
C ALA A 358 -13.53 24.39 -19.20
N LYS A 359 -14.01 23.64 -20.19
CA LYS A 359 -15.42 23.30 -20.34
C LYS A 359 -15.64 21.84 -19.94
N ILE A 360 -16.69 21.59 -19.17
CA ILE A 360 -17.02 20.27 -18.64
C ILE A 360 -18.37 19.80 -19.16
N TRP A 361 -18.46 18.54 -19.58
CA TRP A 361 -19.72 17.84 -19.82
C TRP A 361 -19.74 16.58 -18.97
N GLY A 362 -20.73 16.46 -18.09
CA GLY A 362 -20.84 15.30 -17.21
C GLY A 362 -21.51 15.66 -15.90
N SER A 363 -21.38 14.77 -14.93
CA SER A 363 -22.13 14.87 -13.67
C SER A 363 -21.53 15.88 -12.68
N SER A 364 -20.28 16.32 -12.87
CA SER A 364 -19.70 17.40 -12.06
C SER A 364 -20.09 18.80 -12.52
N ALA A 365 -20.65 18.93 -13.73
CA ALA A 365 -21.07 20.22 -14.28
C ALA A 365 -22.55 20.49 -13.96
N LYS A 366 -22.89 21.75 -13.68
CA LYS A 366 -24.26 22.22 -13.51
C LYS A 366 -25.06 22.18 -14.82
N TYR A 367 -24.37 22.41 -15.94
CA TYR A 367 -24.94 22.33 -17.28
C TYR A 367 -23.86 21.92 -18.30
N PRO A 368 -24.25 21.31 -19.44
CA PRO A 368 -23.31 20.89 -20.47
C PRO A 368 -22.43 22.03 -20.98
N GLY A 369 -21.11 21.88 -20.88
CA GLY A 369 -20.14 22.89 -21.31
C GLY A 369 -19.92 24.03 -20.31
N GLU A 370 -20.25 23.82 -19.03
CA GLU A 370 -19.97 24.77 -17.95
C GLU A 370 -18.49 25.15 -17.95
N ARG A 371 -18.21 26.46 -17.87
CA ARG A 371 -16.84 26.99 -17.77
C ARG A 371 -16.38 26.94 -16.32
N VAL A 372 -15.27 26.28 -16.08
CA VAL A 372 -14.72 26.07 -14.74
C VAL A 372 -13.22 26.41 -14.68
N GLY A 373 -12.74 26.64 -13.45
CA GLY A 373 -11.33 26.84 -13.15
C GLY A 373 -10.57 25.54 -12.89
N LEU A 374 -9.29 25.67 -12.52
CA LEU A 374 -8.38 24.56 -12.25
C LEU A 374 -8.80 23.72 -11.02
N ASP A 375 -9.43 24.34 -10.02
CA ASP A 375 -9.80 23.69 -8.76
C ASP A 375 -11.12 22.91 -8.83
N HIS A 376 -11.79 22.90 -9.99
CA HIS A 376 -13.04 22.17 -10.17
C HIS A 376 -12.80 20.67 -10.05
N VAL A 377 -13.54 20.03 -9.15
CA VAL A 377 -13.46 18.59 -8.87
C VAL A 377 -14.25 17.81 -9.91
N LEU A 378 -13.64 16.78 -10.48
CA LEU A 378 -14.21 15.99 -11.56
C LEU A 378 -14.84 14.69 -11.04
N HIS A 379 -15.82 14.19 -11.79
CA HIS A 379 -16.50 12.91 -11.56
C HIS A 379 -16.16 11.89 -12.66
N ASP A 380 -16.41 10.60 -12.39
CA ASP A 380 -16.23 9.55 -13.39
C ASP A 380 -17.13 9.79 -14.62
N GLY A 381 -16.54 9.67 -15.80
CA GLY A 381 -17.23 9.86 -17.08
C GLY A 381 -17.26 11.30 -17.58
N ASP A 382 -16.73 12.27 -16.83
CA ASP A 382 -16.70 13.65 -17.28
C ASP A 382 -15.83 13.83 -18.53
N ILE A 383 -16.27 14.73 -19.41
CA ILE A 383 -15.55 15.19 -20.59
C ILE A 383 -14.96 16.57 -20.31
N VAL A 384 -13.67 16.74 -20.54
CA VAL A 384 -12.92 17.97 -20.26
C VAL A 384 -12.29 18.53 -21.52
N GLU A 385 -12.62 19.77 -21.85
CA GLU A 385 -12.02 20.55 -22.94
C GLU A 385 -11.25 21.74 -22.33
N ILE A 386 -9.91 21.73 -22.44
CA ILE A 386 -9.06 22.79 -21.88
C ILE A 386 -8.80 23.87 -22.92
N HIS A 387 -9.01 25.13 -22.52
CA HIS A 387 -8.69 26.31 -23.31
C HIS A 387 -7.45 26.99 -22.72
N ILE A 388 -6.47 27.31 -23.57
CA ILE A 388 -5.21 27.95 -23.18
C ILE A 388 -5.07 29.33 -23.83
N ARG A 389 -4.29 30.22 -23.21
CA ARG A 389 -3.80 31.46 -23.83
C ARG A 389 -2.90 31.09 -25.00
N GLY A 390 -3.17 31.73 -26.14
CA GLY A 390 -2.37 31.58 -27.37
C GLY A 390 -0.94 32.04 -27.21
#